data_AF-A0A4U7D5A8-F1
#
_entry.id   AF-A0A4U7D5A8-F1
#
_cell.length_a   1.000
_cell.length_b   1.000
_cell.length_c   1.000
_cell.angle_alpha   90.00
_cell.angle_beta   90.00
_cell.angle_gamma   90.00
#
_symmetry.space_group_name_H-M   'P 1'
#
loop_
_entity.id
_entity.type
_entity.pdbx_description
1 polymer ?
#
loop_
_entity_poly.entity_id
_entity_poly.type
_entity_poly.pdbx_seq_one_letter_code
_entity_poly.pdbx_strand_id
1 'polypeptide(L)'
;VDEAKAAAAAAEEKLETLRETVTEIDDIVAMLNEIADQTNMLALNASIEAARVGEAGSGFAVVADEVKDLAEQAQERATEIEATVEEVRSTADETIAQIETVDTRTDTAAASITDAVDDL
;
A
#
# COMPACT_ATOMS: atom_id res chain seq x y z
N VAL A 1 9.14 -30.81 13.65
CA VAL A 1 8.22 -29.92 14.40
C VAL A 1 8.93 -28.61 14.69
N ASP A 2 10.04 -28.63 15.42
CA ASP A 2 10.80 -27.42 15.78
C ASP A 2 11.25 -26.58 14.57
N GLU A 3 11.74 -27.22 13.50
CA GLU A 3 12.13 -26.51 12.27
C GLU A 3 10.95 -25.85 11.57
N ALA A 4 9.78 -26.50 11.55
CA ALA A 4 8.56 -25.96 10.96
C ALA A 4 8.04 -24.75 11.77
N LYS A 5 8.09 -24.85 13.10
CA LYS A 5 7.72 -23.75 14.01
C LYS A 5 8.68 -22.55 13.88
N ALA A 6 9.98 -22.81 13.78
CA ALA A 6 10.96 -21.76 13.57
C ALA A 6 10.75 -21.05 12.22
N ALA A 7 10.43 -21.79 11.16
CA ALA A 7 10.11 -21.23 9.85
C ALA A 7 8.82 -20.39 9.87
N ALA A 8 7.78 -20.85 10.57
CA ALA A 8 6.52 -20.12 10.77
C ALA A 8 6.76 -18.78 11.48
N ALA A 9 7.46 -18.79 12.62
CA ALA A 9 7.78 -17.58 13.37
C ALA A 9 8.61 -16.57 12.55
N ALA A 10 9.59 -17.05 11.78
CA ALA A 10 10.38 -16.17 10.90
C ALA A 10 9.55 -15.58 9.73
N ALA A 11 8.51 -16.27 9.28
CA ALA A 11 7.61 -15.76 8.26
C ALA A 11 6.64 -14.72 8.85
N GLU A 12 6.15 -14.93 10.07
CA GLU A 12 5.33 -13.96 10.81
C GLU A 12 6.09 -12.64 11.02
N GLU A 13 7.34 -12.68 11.48
CA GLU A 13 8.18 -11.48 11.67
C GLU A 13 8.34 -10.68 10.37
N LYS A 14 8.58 -11.37 9.24
CA LYS A 14 8.68 -10.71 7.93
C LYS A 14 7.36 -10.10 7.47
N LEU A 15 6.24 -10.74 7.77
CA LEU A 15 4.91 -10.24 7.43
C LEU A 15 4.53 -9.03 8.30
N GLU A 16 4.97 -9.00 9.56
CA GLU A 16 4.85 -7.81 10.41
C GLU A 16 5.64 -6.63 9.83
N THR A 17 6.90 -6.84 9.44
CA THR A 17 7.70 -5.81 8.75
C THR A 17 7.05 -5.34 7.44
N LEU A 18 6.44 -6.27 6.68
CA LEU A 18 5.71 -5.93 5.46
C LEU A 18 4.50 -5.04 5.75
N ARG A 19 3.74 -5.32 6.82
CA ARG A 19 2.60 -4.47 7.23
C ARG A 19 3.03 -3.07 7.64
N GLU A 20 4.16 -2.94 8.34
CA GLU A 20 4.74 -1.63 8.68
C GLU A 20 5.10 -0.86 7.40
N THR A 21 5.75 -1.54 6.44
CA THR A 21 6.11 -0.94 5.14
C THR A 21 4.89 -0.50 4.35
N VAL A 22 3.84 -1.33 4.31
CA VAL A 22 2.54 -1.01 3.68
C VAL A 22 1.93 0.25 4.32
N THR A 23 1.98 0.36 5.64
CA THR A 23 1.47 1.54 6.36
C THR A 23 2.26 2.80 6.01
N GLU A 24 3.58 2.71 5.89
CA GLU A 24 4.41 3.83 5.46
C GLU A 24 4.10 4.26 4.02
N ILE A 25 3.78 3.30 3.14
CA ILE A 25 3.33 3.61 1.77
C ILE A 25 1.97 4.34 1.79
N ASP A 26 1.02 3.91 2.62
CA ASP A 26 -0.28 4.61 2.77
C ASP A 26 -0.09 6.10 3.13
N ASP A 27 0.82 6.40 4.07
CA ASP A 27 1.15 7.77 4.47
C ASP A 27 1.78 8.58 3.31
N ILE A 28 2.66 7.95 2.52
CA ILE A 28 3.27 8.57 1.33
C ILE A 28 2.19 8.88 0.29
N VAL A 29 1.28 7.94 0.04
CA VAL A 29 0.22 8.13 -0.96
C VAL A 29 -0.76 9.22 -0.54
N ALA A 30 -1.14 9.27 0.74
CA ALA A 30 -1.95 10.37 1.28
C ALA A 30 -1.26 11.74 1.07
N MET A 31 0.05 11.82 1.31
CA MET A 31 0.83 13.04 1.06
C MET A 31 0.87 13.40 -0.44
N LEU A 32 1.03 12.42 -1.33
CA LEU A 32 1.01 12.64 -2.78
C LEU A 32 -0.34 13.20 -3.25
N ASN A 33 -1.45 12.65 -2.75
CA ASN A 33 -2.79 13.16 -3.02
C ASN A 33 -2.94 14.61 -2.55
N GLU A 34 -2.47 14.95 -1.35
CA GLU A 34 -2.50 16.33 -0.86
C GLU A 34 -1.67 17.27 -1.74
N ILE A 35 -0.46 16.87 -2.15
CA ILE A 35 0.40 17.66 -3.04
C ILE A 35 -0.29 17.86 -4.40
N ALA A 36 -0.91 16.82 -4.95
CA ALA A 36 -1.58 16.91 -6.24
C ALA A 36 -2.81 17.82 -6.17
N ASP A 37 -3.60 17.76 -5.10
CA ASP A 37 -4.73 18.67 -4.87
C ASP A 37 -4.28 20.13 -4.73
N GLN A 38 -3.22 20.38 -3.96
CA GLN A 38 -2.64 21.72 -3.84
C GLN A 38 -2.13 22.23 -5.19
N THR A 39 -1.48 21.36 -5.97
CA THR A 39 -0.97 21.69 -7.32
C THR A 39 -2.11 22.01 -8.27
N ASN A 40 -3.19 21.22 -8.26
CA ASN A 40 -4.40 21.46 -9.05
C ASN A 40 -5.05 22.81 -8.67
N MET A 41 -5.15 23.11 -7.37
CA MET A 41 -5.67 24.41 -6.91
C MET A 41 -4.79 25.59 -7.33
N LEU A 42 -3.47 25.44 -7.30
CA LEU A 42 -2.54 26.46 -7.78
C LEU A 42 -2.67 26.68 -9.29
N ALA A 43 -2.80 25.59 -10.06
CA ALA A 43 -3.02 25.63 -11.50
C ALA A 43 -4.33 26.33 -11.85
N LEU A 44 -5.43 26.00 -11.16
CA LEU A 44 -6.72 26.65 -11.33
C LEU A 44 -6.64 28.18 -11.08
N ASN A 45 -5.97 28.58 -10.00
CA ASN A 45 -5.77 30.00 -9.69
C ASN A 45 -4.95 30.71 -10.78
N ALA A 46 -3.93 30.03 -11.33
CA ALA A 46 -3.13 30.55 -12.43
C ALA A 46 -3.96 30.68 -13.73
N SER A 47 -4.82 29.70 -14.06
CA SER A 47 -5.72 29.79 -15.22
C SER A 47 -6.72 30.94 -15.08
N ILE A 48 -7.26 31.17 -13.87
CA ILE A 48 -8.16 32.30 -13.59
C ILE A 48 -7.44 33.64 -13.78
N GLU A 49 -6.24 33.79 -13.23
CA GLU A 49 -5.49 35.04 -13.36
C GLU A 49 -5.04 35.27 -14.82
N ALA A 50 -4.65 34.21 -15.54
CA ALA A 50 -4.33 34.27 -16.96
C ALA A 50 -5.52 34.78 -17.79
N ALA A 51 -6.73 34.30 -17.51
CA ALA A 51 -7.96 34.78 -18.16
C ALA A 51 -8.24 36.26 -17.84
N ARG A 52 -7.89 36.74 -16.64
CA ARG A 52 -8.08 38.13 -16.21
C ARG A 52 -7.19 39.11 -16.95
N VAL A 53 -5.95 38.75 -17.27
CA VAL A 53 -5.01 39.60 -18.03
C VAL A 53 -5.22 39.56 -19.55
N GLY A 54 -6.14 38.72 -20.04
CA GLY A 54 -6.51 38.65 -21.46
C GLY A 54 -5.38 38.10 -22.34
N GLU A 55 -5.09 38.75 -23.48
CA GLU A 55 -4.08 38.28 -24.44
C GLU A 55 -2.68 38.11 -23.84
N ALA A 56 -2.32 38.96 -22.87
CA ALA A 56 -1.02 38.90 -22.19
C ALA A 56 -0.86 37.63 -21.31
N GLY A 57 -1.97 37.01 -20.91
CA GLY A 57 -2.00 35.79 -20.10
C GLY A 57 -2.06 34.49 -20.91
N SER A 58 -2.19 34.55 -22.24
CA SER A 58 -2.43 33.37 -23.09
C SER A 58 -1.38 32.25 -22.94
N GLY A 59 -0.09 32.61 -22.85
CA GLY A 59 0.98 31.62 -22.62
C GLY A 59 0.95 31.05 -21.20
N PHE A 60 0.54 31.84 -20.20
CA PHE A 60 0.37 31.38 -18.82
C PHE A 60 -0.82 30.43 -18.67
N ALA A 61 -1.91 30.65 -19.44
CA ALA A 61 -3.06 29.76 -19.45
C ALA A 61 -2.69 28.34 -19.91
N VAL A 62 -1.89 28.22 -20.99
CA VAL A 62 -1.42 26.92 -21.49
C VAL A 62 -0.58 26.18 -20.46
N VAL A 63 0.32 26.89 -19.76
CA VAL A 63 1.13 26.29 -18.69
C VAL A 63 0.27 25.86 -17.52
N ALA A 64 -0.72 26.67 -17.13
CA ALA A 64 -1.61 26.33 -16.03
C ALA A 64 -2.47 25.10 -16.34
N ASP A 65 -2.97 24.97 -17.57
CA ASP A 65 -3.71 23.79 -18.00
C ASP A 65 -2.82 22.53 -18.01
N GLU A 66 -1.57 22.61 -18.47
CA GLU A 66 -0.63 21.48 -18.43
C GLU A 66 -0.29 21.06 -16.98
N VAL A 67 -0.10 22.01 -16.07
CA VAL A 67 0.15 21.72 -14.65
C VAL A 67 -1.06 21.06 -14.01
N LYS A 68 -2.27 21.49 -14.38
CA LYS A 68 -3.51 20.85 -13.94
C LYS A 68 -3.60 19.40 -14.42
N ASP A 69 -3.35 19.16 -15.70
CA ASP A 69 -3.39 17.81 -16.29
C ASP A 69 -2.34 16.89 -15.63
N LEU A 70 -1.16 17.41 -15.28
CA LEU A 70 -0.14 16.66 -14.54
C LEU A 70 -0.58 16.35 -13.10
N ALA A 71 -1.26 17.28 -12.43
CA ALA A 71 -1.78 17.07 -11.09
C ALA A 71 -2.88 16.00 -11.07
N GLU A 72 -3.80 16.02 -12.04
CA GLU A 72 -4.85 15.00 -12.18
C GLU A 72 -4.26 13.62 -12.46
N GLN A 73 -3.27 13.52 -13.36
CA GLN A 73 -2.55 12.27 -13.60
C GLN A 73 -1.81 11.76 -12.36
N ALA A 74 -1.24 12.66 -11.55
CA ALA A 74 -0.59 12.26 -10.30
C ALA A 74 -1.58 11.65 -9.30
N GLN A 75 -2.80 12.18 -9.19
CA GLN A 75 -3.87 11.62 -8.34
C GLN A 75 -4.32 10.25 -8.84
N GLU A 76 -4.47 10.07 -10.15
CA GLU A 76 -4.82 8.78 -10.75
C GLU A 76 -3.76 7.72 -10.42
N ARG A 77 -2.47 8.06 -10.55
CA ARG A 77 -1.36 7.16 -10.19
C ARG A 77 -1.31 6.87 -8.70
N ALA A 78 -1.56 7.86 -7.85
CA ALA A 78 -1.67 7.66 -6.41
C ALA A 78 -2.77 6.64 -6.09
N THR A 79 -3.94 6.76 -6.72
CA THR A 79 -5.06 5.82 -6.57
C THR A 79 -4.71 4.39 -7.02
N GLU A 80 -3.99 4.24 -8.13
CA GLU A 80 -3.49 2.92 -8.58
C GLU A 80 -2.51 2.28 -7.55
N ILE A 81 -1.69 3.12 -6.89
CA ILE A 81 -0.80 2.65 -5.83
C ILE A 81 -1.61 2.21 -4.61
N GLU A 82 -2.63 2.96 -4.17
CA GLU A 82 -3.51 2.56 -3.05
C GLU A 82 -4.10 1.17 -3.28
N ALA A 83 -4.66 0.93 -4.48
CA ALA A 83 -5.23 -0.37 -4.84
C ALA A 83 -4.20 -1.50 -4.78
N THR A 84 -2.96 -1.25 -5.24
CA THR A 84 -1.87 -2.23 -5.19
C THR A 84 -1.47 -2.53 -3.74
N VAL A 85 -1.42 -1.51 -2.89
CA VAL A 85 -1.06 -1.63 -1.47
C VAL A 85 -2.13 -2.41 -0.71
N GLU A 86 -3.42 -2.19 -1.01
CA GLU A 86 -4.52 -3.00 -0.48
C GLU A 86 -4.41 -4.48 -0.86
N GLU A 87 -4.06 -4.79 -2.11
CA GLU A 87 -3.85 -6.18 -2.56
C GLU A 87 -2.68 -6.85 -1.84
N VAL A 88 -1.57 -6.13 -1.66
CA VAL A 88 -0.40 -6.62 -0.91
C VAL A 88 -0.78 -6.89 0.55
N ARG A 89 -1.54 -5.99 1.18
CA ARG A 89 -2.03 -6.16 2.55
C ARG A 89 -2.94 -7.39 2.69
N SER A 90 -3.89 -7.56 1.78
CA SER A 90 -4.76 -8.74 1.76
C SER A 90 -3.96 -10.03 1.63
N THR A 91 -2.98 -10.05 0.73
CA THR A 91 -2.10 -11.22 0.53
C THR A 91 -1.28 -11.53 1.78
N ALA A 92 -0.79 -10.51 2.48
CA ALA A 92 -0.06 -10.68 3.74
C ALA A 92 -0.95 -11.28 4.83
N ASP A 93 -2.19 -10.79 4.96
CA ASP A 93 -3.17 -11.29 5.94
C ASP A 93 -3.56 -12.75 5.65
N GLU A 94 -3.79 -13.11 4.37
CA GLU A 94 -4.03 -14.50 3.97
C GLU A 94 -2.85 -15.41 4.27
N THR A 95 -1.62 -14.92 4.05
CA THR A 95 -0.40 -15.69 4.31
C THR A 95 -0.26 -15.99 5.81
N ILE A 96 -0.60 -15.04 6.69
CA ILE A 96 -0.58 -15.25 8.14
C ILE A 96 -1.61 -16.30 8.55
N ALA A 97 -2.84 -16.23 8.05
CA ALA A 97 -3.86 -17.25 8.34
C ALA A 97 -3.42 -18.66 7.91
N GLN A 98 -2.68 -18.77 6.80
CA GLN A 98 -2.09 -20.03 6.37
C GLN A 98 -0.97 -20.52 7.32
N ILE A 99 -0.13 -19.61 7.81
CA ILE A 99 0.93 -19.95 8.78
C ILE A 99 0.32 -20.45 10.10
N GLU A 100 -0.69 -19.78 10.64
CA GLU A 100 -1.41 -20.21 11.86
C GLU A 100 -2.03 -21.61 11.69
N THR A 101 -2.57 -21.89 10.49
CA THR A 101 -3.10 -23.20 10.15
C THR A 101 -1.98 -24.26 10.13
N VAL A 102 -0.81 -23.94 9.58
CA VAL A 102 0.35 -24.84 9.56
C VAL A 102 0.85 -25.10 10.98
N ASP A 103 0.91 -24.09 11.85
CA ASP A 103 1.33 -24.25 13.24
C ASP A 103 0.39 -25.20 14.00
N THR A 104 -0.91 -24.96 13.92
CA THR A 104 -1.95 -25.82 14.54
C THR A 104 -1.84 -27.28 14.07
N ARG A 105 -1.64 -27.50 12.76
CA ARG A 105 -1.51 -28.85 12.19
C ARG A 105 -0.21 -29.53 12.65
N THR A 106 0.86 -28.76 12.78
CA THR A 106 2.14 -29.26 13.27
C THR A 106 2.04 -29.70 14.74
N ASP A 107 1.33 -28.94 15.57
CA ASP A 107 1.05 -29.31 16.96
C ASP A 107 0.20 -30.57 17.09
N THR A 108 -0.87 -30.65 16.29
CA THR A 108 -1.74 -31.83 16.26
C THR A 108 -0.95 -33.08 15.84
N ALA A 109 -0.08 -32.95 14.84
CA ALA A 109 0.77 -34.05 14.38
C ALA A 109 1.78 -34.48 15.46
N ALA A 110 2.39 -33.53 16.18
CA ALA A 110 3.32 -33.81 17.26
C ALA A 110 2.65 -34.55 18.43
N ALA A 111 1.45 -34.12 18.83
CA ALA A 111 0.67 -34.79 19.86
C ALA A 111 0.29 -36.22 19.47
N SER A 112 -0.18 -36.42 18.24
CA SER A 112 -0.57 -37.75 17.74
C SER A 112 0.61 -38.73 17.69
N ILE A 113 1.82 -38.25 17.38
CA ILE A 113 3.04 -39.07 17.42
C ILE A 113 3.37 -39.46 18.86
N THR A 114 3.20 -38.54 19.81
CA THR A 114 3.48 -38.79 21.23
C THR A 114 2.53 -39.85 21.79
N ASP A 115 1.23 -39.72 21.54
CA ASP A 115 0.22 -40.70 21.96
C ASP A 115 0.52 -42.11 21.38
N ALA A 116 0.89 -42.19 20.10
CA ALA A 116 1.22 -43.47 19.47
C ALA A 116 2.50 -44.12 20.01
N VAL A 117 3.44 -43.32 20.54
CA VAL A 117 4.65 -43.82 21.21
C VAL A 117 4.34 -44.30 22.63
N ASP A 118 3.44 -43.61 23.35
CA ASP A 118 3.03 -44.00 24.70
C ASP A 118 2.17 -45.27 24.73
N ASP A 119 1.48 -45.59 23.62
CA ASP A 119 0.69 -46.83 23.45
C ASP A 119 1.53 -48.10 23.17
N LEU A 120 2.86 -48.00 23.02
CA LEU A 120 3.81 -49.09 22.73
C LEU A 120 4.60 -49.56 23.97
#